data_AF-A0A2I1MJZ1-F1
#
_entry.id   AF-A0A2I1MJZ1-F1
#
_cell.length_a   1.000
_cell.length_b   1.000
_cell.length_c   1.000
_cell.angle_alpha   90.00
_cell.angle_beta   90.00
_cell.angle_gamma   90.00
#
_symmetry.space_group_name_H-M   'P 1'
#
loop_
_entity.id
_entity.type
_entity.pdbx_description
1 polymer ?
#
loop_
_entity_poly.entity_id
_entity_poly.type
_entity_poly.pdbx_seq_one_letter_code
_entity_poly.pdbx_strand_id
1 'polypeptide(L)'
;MYATRRDWEKFQSFLFGLQSFLAECLCSHLFLQKECFCLCYTKSSLFQGGIVLESNQKQLSAAFKQSSSKLALATEGILVGILAGLGAVVYRYILTYAGAWQQALYQITNFPWLIALFLFLGIMGALTGILVQLAPLSSGSGIPQVSGELLGEMSMRPLPTLFSKYLGGFMAMLAGMSLGREGPSIQIGAAISKAYTKWRKHGDLSQRILLTSGASAGLSAAFNAPIASTLFVVEEVHKNISPFILIPALLASISADLVSKWVFGLTPSFAIKMDQLLPQSSYYLIIILGLVTALVGTTFNQVLLAFQRFLQKHFPNVVVRIALGFLLTGLIVWAFPALAGSGHDLVYQYLEMPWPLKSLILVLIGKLLFTCFCYGTSTPGGIFLPTLVMGCLTGAVSFQVFSLFIDLDPDLLANFVVLGMAGVLTAVVRSPLTSMVLVLEMVGSLQNFLPVAIVAITAYLLAEALKVAPIYDSLYDRMRPLPQDHKEKEAAILEFDVPLTSSLAGKKLADLDLPQEILIASIVRGRASLVPKGATTIQAKDRLLIVTSKDHLAATKKLFREAAKT
;
A
#
# COMPACT_ATOMS: atom_id res chain seq x y z
N MET A 1 -1.68 -28.49 7.01
CA MET A 1 -2.76 -28.86 6.09
C MET A 1 -2.12 -29.10 4.71
N TYR A 2 -1.84 -30.35 4.33
CA TYR A 2 -1.11 -30.67 3.11
C TYR A 2 -2.04 -30.63 1.90
N ALA A 3 -1.69 -29.86 0.86
CA ALA A 3 -2.39 -29.91 -0.41
C ALA A 3 -2.14 -31.28 -1.05
N THR A 4 -3.22 -32.01 -1.29
CA THR A 4 -3.22 -33.36 -1.84
C THR A 4 -3.02 -33.30 -3.36
N ARG A 5 -2.68 -34.43 -4.00
CA ARG A 5 -2.69 -34.59 -5.48
C ARG A 5 -3.97 -34.05 -6.14
N ARG A 6 -5.08 -34.06 -5.38
CA ARG A 6 -6.39 -33.50 -5.72
C ARG A 6 -6.40 -31.98 -5.91
N ASP A 7 -5.56 -31.25 -5.18
CA ASP A 7 -5.44 -29.79 -5.29
C ASP A 7 -4.66 -29.38 -6.54
N TRP A 8 -3.74 -30.23 -7.01
CA TRP A 8 -3.04 -30.06 -8.28
C TRP A 8 -3.94 -30.31 -9.49
N GLU A 9 -4.76 -31.38 -9.43
CA GLU A 9 -5.77 -31.66 -10.46
C GLU A 9 -6.84 -30.56 -10.52
N LYS A 10 -7.27 -30.02 -9.36
CA LYS A 10 -8.14 -28.84 -9.31
C LYS A 10 -7.48 -27.62 -9.95
N PHE A 11 -6.21 -27.34 -9.66
CA PHE A 11 -5.49 -26.22 -10.27
C PHE A 11 -5.35 -26.36 -11.79
N GLN A 12 -5.07 -27.57 -12.30
CA GLN A 12 -5.02 -27.83 -13.74
C GLN A 12 -6.39 -27.68 -14.40
N SER A 13 -7.46 -28.20 -13.79
CA SER A 13 -8.83 -28.04 -14.30
C SER A 13 -9.27 -26.56 -14.30
N PHE A 14 -8.80 -25.80 -13.32
CA PHE A 14 -9.00 -24.35 -13.25
C PHE A 14 -8.26 -23.60 -14.36
N LEU A 15 -7.00 -23.94 -14.68
CA LEU A 15 -6.28 -23.32 -15.80
C LEU A 15 -7.02 -23.52 -17.14
N PHE A 16 -7.65 -24.68 -17.33
CA PHE A 16 -8.52 -24.94 -18.49
C PHE A 16 -9.81 -24.10 -18.46
N GLY A 17 -10.52 -24.04 -17.33
CA GLY A 17 -11.73 -23.23 -17.18
C GLY A 17 -11.47 -21.71 -17.31
N LEU A 18 -10.31 -21.27 -16.84
CA LEU A 18 -9.85 -19.89 -16.95
C LEU A 18 -9.52 -19.53 -18.41
N GLN A 19 -8.95 -20.45 -19.19
CA GLN A 19 -8.75 -20.23 -20.63
C GLN A 19 -10.07 -19.99 -21.36
N SER A 20 -11.13 -20.76 -21.06
CA SER A 20 -12.46 -20.54 -21.63
C SER A 20 -13.07 -19.21 -21.18
N PHE A 21 -12.99 -18.87 -19.89
CA PHE A 21 -13.55 -17.62 -19.37
C PHE A 21 -12.82 -16.37 -19.89
N LEU A 22 -11.48 -16.41 -19.95
CA LEU A 22 -10.68 -15.34 -20.54
C LEU A 22 -10.99 -15.18 -22.04
N ALA A 23 -11.21 -16.28 -22.77
CA ALA A 23 -11.63 -16.23 -24.17
C ALA A 23 -13.01 -15.56 -24.33
N GLU A 24 -13.97 -15.85 -23.45
CA GLU A 24 -15.29 -15.21 -23.44
C GLU A 24 -15.21 -13.71 -23.07
N CYS A 25 -14.42 -13.33 -22.07
CA CYS A 25 -14.18 -11.91 -21.72
C CYS A 25 -13.48 -11.14 -22.84
N LEU A 26 -12.49 -11.74 -23.50
CA LEU A 26 -11.83 -11.17 -24.68
C LEU A 26 -12.82 -10.99 -25.84
N CYS A 27 -13.69 -11.99 -26.06
CA CYS A 27 -14.70 -11.95 -27.11
C CYS A 27 -15.78 -10.89 -26.86
N SER A 28 -16.23 -10.74 -25.61
CA SER A 28 -17.20 -9.71 -25.22
C SER A 28 -16.62 -8.29 -25.22
N HIS A 29 -15.32 -8.11 -24.90
CA HIS A 29 -14.64 -6.83 -25.09
C HIS A 29 -14.47 -6.46 -26.59
N LEU A 30 -14.16 -7.44 -27.45
CA LEU A 30 -14.15 -7.25 -28.91
C LEU A 30 -15.55 -6.92 -29.45
N PHE A 31 -16.60 -7.50 -28.86
CA PHE A 31 -18.00 -7.22 -29.20
C PHE A 31 -18.41 -5.78 -28.82
N LEU A 32 -18.05 -5.33 -27.60
CA LEU A 32 -18.27 -3.95 -27.14
C LEU A 32 -17.54 -2.91 -27.99
N GLN A 33 -16.32 -3.21 -28.45
CA GLN A 33 -15.61 -2.33 -29.39
C GLN A 33 -16.30 -2.27 -30.76
N LYS A 34 -16.87 -3.38 -31.24
CA LYS A 34 -17.59 -3.43 -32.52
C LYS A 34 -18.96 -2.76 -32.47
N GLU A 35 -19.74 -2.93 -31.40
CA GLU A 35 -21.03 -2.26 -31.23
C GLU A 35 -20.88 -0.74 -31.06
N CYS A 36 -19.86 -0.27 -30.34
CA CYS A 36 -19.54 1.16 -30.28
C CYS A 36 -19.13 1.74 -31.64
N PHE A 37 -18.51 0.95 -32.53
CA PHE A 37 -18.22 1.37 -33.90
C PHE A 37 -19.48 1.38 -34.79
N CYS A 38 -20.39 0.42 -34.60
CA CYS A 38 -21.66 0.35 -35.35
C CYS A 38 -22.63 1.49 -35.00
N LEU A 39 -22.67 1.96 -33.74
CA LEU A 39 -23.51 3.09 -33.33
C LEU A 39 -23.06 4.44 -33.91
N CYS A 40 -21.83 4.55 -34.43
CA CYS A 40 -21.36 5.75 -35.12
C CYS A 40 -21.80 5.85 -36.59
N TYR A 41 -22.38 4.81 -37.19
CA TYR A 41 -22.62 4.74 -38.65
C TYR A 41 -24.09 4.64 -39.08
N THR A 42 -25.06 4.84 -38.19
CA THR A 42 -26.49 4.84 -38.55
C THR A 42 -27.13 6.22 -38.45
N LYS A 43 -27.43 6.77 -39.64
CA LYS A 43 -28.38 7.83 -40.02
C LYS A 43 -27.96 9.30 -39.85
N SER A 44 -27.28 9.75 -40.91
CA SER A 44 -27.55 11.04 -41.56
C SER A 44 -28.94 11.04 -42.22
N SER A 45 -29.86 11.87 -41.73
CA SER A 45 -30.91 12.56 -42.52
C SER A 45 -31.90 13.21 -41.55
N LEU A 46 -32.18 14.51 -41.74
CA LEU A 46 -33.13 15.38 -41.02
C LEU A 46 -32.54 16.14 -39.82
N PHE A 47 -32.10 17.38 -40.04
CA PHE A 47 -32.78 18.60 -39.57
C PHE A 47 -31.90 19.84 -39.77
N GLN A 48 -32.45 20.86 -40.45
CA GLN A 48 -31.90 22.22 -40.54
C GLN A 48 -32.04 22.91 -39.17
N GLY A 49 -30.93 23.45 -38.65
CA GLY A 49 -30.89 24.15 -37.37
C GLY A 49 -29.45 24.33 -36.86
N GLY A 50 -28.58 24.90 -37.69
CA GLY A 50 -27.17 25.14 -37.36
C GLY A 50 -27.01 26.21 -36.28
N ILE A 51 -25.98 26.04 -35.44
CA ILE A 51 -25.41 26.97 -34.44
C ILE A 51 -25.71 26.63 -32.96
N VAL A 52 -26.87 26.08 -32.57
CA VAL A 52 -27.13 25.75 -31.14
C VAL A 52 -26.81 24.27 -30.77
N LEU A 53 -26.72 23.37 -31.74
CA LEU A 53 -26.51 21.93 -31.49
C LEU A 53 -25.04 21.47 -31.42
N GLU A 54 -24.08 22.25 -31.95
CA GLU A 54 -22.66 21.85 -31.95
C GLU A 54 -22.00 21.87 -30.57
N SER A 55 -22.40 22.80 -29.67
CA SER A 55 -21.84 22.85 -28.32
C SER A 55 -22.34 21.68 -27.46
N ASN A 56 -23.63 21.33 -27.59
CA ASN A 56 -24.24 20.18 -26.94
C ASN A 56 -23.71 18.86 -27.50
N GLN A 57 -23.46 18.74 -28.82
CA GLN A 57 -22.81 17.55 -29.39
C GLN A 57 -21.36 17.37 -28.93
N LYS A 58 -20.57 18.45 -28.79
CA LYS A 58 -19.21 18.36 -28.23
C LYS A 58 -19.21 18.00 -26.74
N GLN A 59 -20.15 18.54 -25.96
CA GLN A 59 -20.28 18.19 -24.54
C GLN A 59 -20.83 16.77 -24.35
N LEU A 60 -21.83 16.35 -25.13
CA LEU A 60 -22.35 14.99 -25.12
C LEU A 60 -21.29 14.00 -25.62
N SER A 61 -20.59 14.27 -26.73
CA SER A 61 -19.51 13.39 -27.20
C SER A 61 -18.34 13.35 -26.22
N ALA A 62 -18.00 14.44 -25.53
CA ALA A 62 -17.00 14.43 -24.45
C ALA A 62 -17.48 13.61 -23.24
N ALA A 63 -18.74 13.76 -22.82
CA ALA A 63 -19.33 12.97 -21.73
C ALA A 63 -19.47 11.48 -22.08
N PHE A 64 -19.85 11.14 -23.31
CA PHE A 64 -19.90 9.78 -23.83
C PHE A 64 -18.49 9.18 -24.01
N LYS A 65 -17.51 9.95 -24.47
CA LYS A 65 -16.09 9.53 -24.57
C LYS A 65 -15.47 9.33 -23.19
N GLN A 66 -15.86 10.13 -22.20
CA GLN A 66 -15.44 10.01 -20.81
C GLN A 66 -16.16 8.85 -20.07
N SER A 67 -17.42 8.57 -20.41
CA SER A 67 -18.19 7.43 -19.87
C SER A 67 -17.71 6.09 -20.46
N SER A 68 -17.50 6.03 -21.77
CA SER A 68 -16.93 4.86 -22.45
C SER A 68 -15.51 4.54 -21.99
N SER A 69 -14.68 5.56 -21.69
CA SER A 69 -13.35 5.33 -21.11
C SER A 69 -13.40 4.76 -19.69
N LYS A 70 -14.42 5.10 -18.89
CA LYS A 70 -14.59 4.55 -17.53
C LYS A 70 -14.97 3.07 -17.56
N LEU A 71 -15.92 2.69 -18.43
CA LEU A 71 -16.35 1.31 -18.58
C LEU A 71 -15.22 0.43 -19.15
N ALA A 72 -14.46 0.95 -20.13
CA ALA A 72 -13.29 0.26 -20.66
C ALA A 72 -12.24 -0.02 -19.57
N LEU A 73 -11.89 1.00 -18.76
CA LEU A 73 -10.95 0.81 -17.65
C LEU A 73 -11.48 -0.13 -16.57
N ALA A 74 -12.79 -0.14 -16.31
CA ALA A 74 -13.42 -1.06 -15.36
C ALA A 74 -13.32 -2.52 -15.83
N THR A 75 -13.62 -2.79 -17.11
CA THR A 75 -13.50 -4.13 -17.70
C THR A 75 -12.05 -4.61 -17.78
N GLU A 76 -11.12 -3.72 -18.14
CA GLU A 76 -9.69 -4.04 -18.08
C GLU A 76 -9.20 -4.26 -16.65
N GLY A 77 -9.77 -3.57 -15.66
CA GLY A 77 -9.54 -3.82 -14.24
C GLY A 77 -9.85 -5.26 -13.84
N ILE A 78 -10.95 -5.84 -14.34
CA ILE A 78 -11.29 -7.25 -14.10
C ILE A 78 -10.19 -8.18 -14.66
N LEU A 79 -9.79 -7.97 -15.91
CA LEU A 79 -8.73 -8.77 -16.55
C LEU A 79 -7.40 -8.67 -15.81
N VAL A 80 -7.00 -7.44 -15.44
CA VAL A 80 -5.79 -7.21 -14.63
C VAL A 80 -5.93 -7.87 -13.26
N GLY A 81 -7.12 -7.81 -12.64
CA GLY A 81 -7.41 -8.46 -11.37
C GLY A 81 -7.22 -9.97 -11.43
N ILE A 82 -7.72 -10.62 -12.48
CA ILE A 82 -7.52 -12.05 -12.70
C ILE A 82 -6.03 -12.37 -12.87
N LEU A 83 -5.33 -11.67 -13.77
CA LEU A 83 -3.91 -11.92 -14.03
C LEU A 83 -3.03 -11.68 -12.80
N ALA A 84 -3.24 -10.56 -12.10
CA ALA A 84 -2.52 -10.22 -10.88
C ALA A 84 -2.87 -11.18 -9.73
N GLY A 85 -4.14 -11.58 -9.61
CA GLY A 85 -4.61 -12.57 -8.65
C GLY A 85 -3.94 -13.92 -8.84
N LEU A 86 -3.83 -14.41 -10.07
CA LEU A 86 -3.08 -15.63 -10.40
C LEU A 86 -1.61 -15.52 -9.99
N GLY A 87 -0.98 -14.39 -10.29
CA GLY A 87 0.39 -14.12 -9.87
C GLY A 87 0.57 -14.20 -8.36
N ALA A 88 -0.31 -13.53 -7.60
CA ALA A 88 -0.28 -13.54 -6.15
C ALA A 88 -0.58 -14.93 -5.55
N VAL A 89 -1.51 -15.69 -6.15
CA VAL A 89 -1.82 -17.06 -5.75
C VAL A 89 -0.63 -17.99 -5.95
N VAL A 90 0.04 -17.93 -7.11
CA VAL A 90 1.26 -18.70 -7.38
C VAL A 90 2.34 -18.37 -6.35
N TYR A 91 2.51 -17.07 -6.04
CA TYR A 91 3.49 -16.64 -5.04
C TYR A 91 3.16 -17.18 -3.65
N ARG A 92 1.89 -17.08 -3.23
CA ARG A 92 1.40 -17.63 -1.98
C ARG A 92 1.61 -19.14 -1.88
N TYR A 93 1.38 -19.88 -2.97
CA TYR A 93 1.62 -21.32 -3.03
C TYR A 93 3.11 -21.63 -2.81
N ILE A 94 4.00 -20.99 -3.57
CA ILE A 94 5.46 -21.15 -3.44
C ILE A 94 5.92 -20.91 -1.99
N LEU A 95 5.45 -19.84 -1.35
CA LEU A 95 5.82 -19.54 0.03
C LEU A 95 5.27 -20.53 1.06
N THR A 96 4.11 -21.14 0.80
CA THR A 96 3.54 -22.15 1.70
C THR A 96 4.42 -23.40 1.75
N TYR A 97 4.92 -23.86 0.60
CA TYR A 97 5.89 -24.96 0.54
C TYR A 97 7.23 -24.57 1.14
N ALA A 98 7.71 -23.35 0.87
CA ALA A 98 8.93 -22.85 1.48
C ALA A 98 8.86 -22.86 3.02
N GLY A 99 7.73 -22.47 3.60
CA GLY A 99 7.50 -22.54 5.05
C GLY A 99 7.51 -23.96 5.60
N ALA A 100 6.88 -24.91 4.92
CA ALA A 100 6.91 -26.32 5.32
C ALA A 100 8.34 -26.89 5.27
N TRP A 101 9.11 -26.57 4.23
CA TRP A 101 10.51 -26.99 4.12
C TRP A 101 11.41 -26.29 5.14
N GLN A 102 11.14 -25.02 5.45
CA GLN A 102 11.84 -24.28 6.49
C GLN A 102 11.72 -25.01 7.84
N GLN A 103 10.51 -25.42 8.24
CA GLN A 103 10.32 -26.19 9.48
C GLN A 103 11.15 -27.48 9.50
N ALA A 104 11.23 -28.20 8.38
CA ALA A 104 12.05 -29.41 8.27
C ALA A 104 13.56 -29.12 8.35
N LEU A 105 14.04 -28.04 7.72
CA LEU A 105 15.46 -27.65 7.74
C LEU A 105 15.97 -27.37 9.15
N TYR A 106 15.18 -26.70 9.99
CA TYR A 106 15.59 -26.33 11.34
C TYR A 106 15.41 -27.43 12.41
N GLN A 107 14.92 -28.61 12.02
CA GLN A 107 14.97 -29.81 12.89
C GLN A 107 16.35 -30.51 12.87
N ILE A 108 17.24 -30.09 11.98
CA ILE A 108 18.59 -30.64 11.87
C ILE A 108 19.44 -30.18 13.08
N THR A 109 19.82 -31.13 13.93
CA THR A 109 20.69 -30.88 15.10
C THR A 109 22.09 -31.48 14.96
N ASN A 110 22.30 -32.36 13.98
CA ASN A 110 23.58 -33.02 13.74
C ASN A 110 24.64 -32.04 13.20
N PHE A 111 25.81 -31.99 13.84
CA PHE A 111 26.84 -30.97 13.55
C PHE A 111 27.31 -30.89 12.09
N PRO A 112 27.60 -32.00 11.36
CA PRO A 112 27.99 -31.93 9.95
C PRO A 112 26.88 -31.35 9.06
N TRP A 113 25.63 -31.70 9.36
CA TRP A 113 24.45 -31.21 8.64
C TRP A 113 24.13 -29.76 9.00
N LEU A 114 24.49 -29.30 10.19
CA LEU A 114 24.43 -27.90 10.58
C LEU A 114 25.38 -27.06 9.71
N ILE A 115 26.62 -27.51 9.50
CA ILE A 115 27.57 -26.84 8.59
C ILE A 115 27.00 -26.77 7.17
N ALA A 116 26.43 -27.87 6.68
CA ALA A 116 25.79 -27.92 5.37
C ALA A 116 24.60 -26.94 5.27
N LEU A 117 23.78 -26.82 6.32
CA LEU A 117 22.68 -25.85 6.39
C LEU A 117 23.20 -24.41 6.30
N PHE A 118 24.22 -24.03 7.07
CA PHE A 118 24.77 -22.67 7.01
C PHE A 118 25.42 -22.36 5.66
N LEU A 119 26.12 -23.32 5.05
CA LEU A 119 26.62 -23.17 3.67
C LEU A 119 25.48 -22.96 2.68
N PHE A 120 24.43 -23.76 2.79
CA PHE A 120 23.22 -23.63 1.96
C PHE A 120 22.56 -22.25 2.13
N LEU A 121 22.38 -21.78 3.37
CA LEU A 121 21.83 -20.44 3.66
C LEU A 121 22.71 -19.32 3.08
N GLY A 122 24.03 -19.44 3.18
CA GLY A 122 24.98 -18.48 2.60
C GLY A 122 24.86 -18.38 1.08
N ILE A 123 24.78 -19.54 0.39
CA ILE A 123 24.60 -19.59 -1.07
C ILE A 123 23.26 -18.97 -1.46
N MET A 124 22.17 -19.31 -0.77
CA MET A 124 20.84 -18.76 -1.04
C MET A 124 20.77 -17.25 -0.82
N GLY A 125 21.44 -16.75 0.22
CA GLY A 125 21.55 -15.31 0.47
C GLY A 125 22.37 -14.61 -0.62
N ALA A 126 23.47 -15.18 -1.09
CA ALA A 126 24.24 -14.63 -2.19
C ALA A 126 23.44 -14.60 -3.51
N LEU A 127 22.72 -15.69 -3.84
CA LEU A 127 21.82 -15.73 -5.00
C LEU A 127 20.72 -14.68 -4.91
N THR A 128 20.09 -14.53 -3.73
CA THR A 128 19.08 -13.49 -3.49
C THR A 128 19.68 -12.10 -3.71
N GLY A 129 20.89 -11.88 -3.21
CA GLY A 129 21.68 -10.68 -3.45
C GLY A 129 21.88 -10.35 -4.93
N ILE A 130 22.28 -11.35 -5.72
CA ILE A 130 22.49 -11.20 -7.17
C ILE A 130 21.17 -10.84 -7.87
N LEU A 131 20.06 -11.49 -7.52
CA LEU A 131 18.73 -11.16 -8.08
C LEU A 131 18.34 -9.70 -7.81
N VAL A 132 18.56 -9.24 -6.57
CA VAL A 132 18.28 -7.84 -6.20
C VAL A 132 19.23 -6.89 -6.94
N GLN A 133 20.49 -7.26 -7.14
CA GLN A 133 21.42 -6.45 -7.94
C GLN A 133 20.97 -6.31 -9.40
N LEU A 134 20.44 -7.39 -10.01
CA LEU A 134 19.92 -7.40 -11.37
C LEU A 134 18.60 -6.60 -11.51
N ALA A 135 17.76 -6.62 -10.47
CA ALA A 135 16.52 -5.88 -10.40
C ALA A 135 16.41 -5.06 -9.10
N PRO A 136 17.09 -3.90 -8.98
CA PRO A 136 17.20 -3.14 -7.72
C PRO A 136 15.86 -2.77 -7.08
N LEU A 137 14.86 -2.47 -7.90
CA LEU A 137 13.51 -2.11 -7.44
C LEU A 137 12.73 -3.30 -6.84
N SER A 138 13.26 -4.52 -6.85
CA SER A 138 12.66 -5.70 -6.20
C SER A 138 12.98 -5.81 -4.70
N SER A 139 13.93 -5.03 -4.19
CA SER A 139 14.36 -5.01 -2.78
C SER A 139 13.21 -4.66 -1.82
N GLY A 140 13.22 -5.26 -0.62
CA GLY A 140 12.29 -4.91 0.46
C GLY A 140 10.83 -5.15 0.08
N SER A 141 9.94 -4.24 0.53
CA SER A 141 8.49 -4.43 0.45
C SER A 141 8.00 -4.47 -0.99
N GLY A 142 8.24 -3.42 -1.78
CA GLY A 142 7.65 -3.23 -3.11
C GLY A 142 6.59 -2.13 -3.15
N ILE A 143 5.97 -1.81 -2.01
CA ILE A 143 4.97 -0.74 -1.89
C ILE A 143 5.56 0.62 -2.30
N PRO A 144 6.68 1.10 -1.73
CA PRO A 144 7.17 2.43 -2.10
C PRO A 144 7.65 2.49 -3.56
N GLN A 145 8.10 1.37 -4.13
CA GLN A 145 8.47 1.31 -5.56
C GLN A 145 7.25 1.41 -6.47
N VAL A 146 6.11 0.83 -6.08
CA VAL A 146 4.84 1.01 -6.79
C VAL A 146 4.38 2.46 -6.70
N SER A 147 4.50 3.11 -5.53
CA SER A 147 4.22 4.54 -5.39
C SER A 147 5.13 5.39 -6.29
N GLY A 148 6.44 5.12 -6.31
CA GLY A 148 7.38 5.82 -7.20
C GLY A 148 7.10 5.63 -8.69
N GLU A 149 6.66 4.44 -9.09
CA GLU A 149 6.22 4.17 -10.46
C GLU A 149 4.95 4.98 -10.81
N LEU A 150 4.00 5.10 -9.89
CA LEU A 150 2.78 5.88 -10.09
C LEU A 150 3.04 7.39 -10.14
N LEU A 151 4.02 7.87 -9.40
CA LEU A 151 4.49 9.26 -9.45
C LEU A 151 5.31 9.53 -10.72
N GLY A 152 5.90 8.50 -11.33
CA GLY A 152 6.78 8.60 -12.49
C GLY A 152 8.24 8.89 -12.12
N GLU A 153 8.59 8.77 -10.84
CA GLU A 153 9.96 8.96 -10.32
C GLU A 153 10.78 7.67 -10.39
N MET A 154 10.13 6.52 -10.58
CA MET A 154 10.78 5.21 -10.75
C MET A 154 10.23 4.49 -11.99
N SER A 155 11.07 3.62 -12.58
CA SER A 155 10.67 2.77 -13.69
C SER A 155 11.09 1.31 -13.46
N MET A 156 10.15 0.53 -12.95
CA MET A 156 10.26 -0.89 -12.69
C MET A 156 10.29 -1.70 -13.99
N ARG A 157 11.25 -2.62 -14.13
CA ARG A 157 11.28 -3.59 -15.24
C ARG A 157 10.44 -4.81 -14.84
N PRO A 158 9.27 -5.07 -15.47
CA PRO A 158 8.32 -6.07 -14.97
C PRO A 158 8.91 -7.47 -14.78
N LEU A 159 9.51 -8.04 -15.83
CA LEU A 159 10.00 -9.43 -15.82
C LEU A 159 11.15 -9.65 -14.82
N PRO A 160 12.24 -8.83 -14.80
CA PRO A 160 13.27 -8.97 -13.79
C PRO A 160 12.75 -8.80 -12.36
N THR A 161 11.83 -7.86 -12.14
CA THR A 161 11.26 -7.64 -10.81
C THR A 161 10.40 -8.82 -10.36
N LEU A 162 9.57 -9.38 -11.25
CA LEU A 162 8.80 -10.59 -10.95
C LEU A 162 9.73 -11.73 -10.56
N PHE A 163 10.71 -12.06 -11.40
CA PHE A 163 11.64 -13.16 -11.15
C PHE A 163 12.38 -13.00 -9.80
N SER A 164 12.88 -11.80 -9.52
CA SER A 164 13.54 -11.49 -8.25
C SER A 164 12.58 -11.60 -7.05
N LYS A 165 11.33 -11.15 -7.17
CA LYS A 165 10.33 -11.25 -6.09
C LYS A 165 9.94 -12.69 -5.77
N TYR A 166 9.62 -13.49 -6.80
CA TYR A 166 9.25 -14.89 -6.60
C TYR A 166 10.40 -15.67 -5.96
N LEU A 167 11.58 -15.62 -6.57
CA LEU A 167 12.70 -16.45 -6.13
C LEU A 167 13.31 -15.89 -4.84
N GLY A 168 13.54 -14.58 -4.75
CA GLY A 168 14.04 -13.95 -3.52
C GLY A 168 13.11 -14.13 -2.32
N GLY A 169 11.80 -14.00 -2.52
CA GLY A 169 10.80 -14.25 -1.47
C GLY A 169 10.77 -15.71 -1.03
N PHE A 170 10.85 -16.66 -1.98
CA PHE A 170 10.98 -18.10 -1.69
C PHE A 170 12.21 -18.38 -0.83
N MET A 171 13.39 -17.88 -1.23
CA MET A 171 14.63 -18.08 -0.50
C MET A 171 14.59 -17.45 0.91
N ALA A 172 14.01 -16.26 1.03
CA ALA A 172 13.86 -15.57 2.31
C ALA A 172 12.94 -16.34 3.28
N MET A 173 11.81 -16.87 2.78
CA MET A 173 10.90 -17.70 3.57
C MET A 173 11.56 -19.02 3.97
N LEU A 174 12.27 -19.67 3.05
CA LEU A 174 12.99 -20.92 3.33
C LEU A 174 14.08 -20.72 4.41
N ALA A 175 14.76 -19.58 4.39
CA ALA A 175 15.72 -19.21 5.42
C ALA A 175 15.06 -18.89 6.77
N GLY A 176 13.75 -18.67 6.83
CA GLY A 176 13.02 -18.32 8.05
C GLY A 176 13.05 -16.83 8.38
N MET A 177 13.33 -15.96 7.40
CA MET A 177 13.31 -14.51 7.63
C MET A 177 11.93 -14.01 8.07
N SER A 178 11.91 -13.05 8.99
CA SER A 178 10.68 -12.41 9.45
C SER A 178 10.20 -11.35 8.45
N LEU A 179 9.66 -11.83 7.34
CA LEU A 179 9.15 -11.04 6.23
C LEU A 179 7.79 -11.56 5.77
N GLY A 180 6.90 -10.66 5.38
CA GLY A 180 5.57 -10.94 4.86
C GLY A 180 5.53 -11.01 3.33
N ARG A 181 4.53 -11.71 2.80
CA ARG A 181 4.30 -11.85 1.35
C ARG A 181 3.58 -10.66 0.71
N GLU A 182 2.94 -9.84 1.52
CA GLU A 182 1.95 -8.83 1.11
C GLU A 182 2.54 -7.71 0.24
N GLY A 183 3.65 -7.12 0.68
CA GLY A 183 4.39 -6.13 -0.11
C GLY A 183 4.83 -6.69 -1.48
N PRO A 184 5.48 -7.86 -1.52
CA PRO A 184 5.78 -8.55 -2.76
C PRO A 184 4.54 -8.81 -3.63
N SER A 185 3.41 -9.26 -3.07
CA SER A 185 2.18 -9.50 -3.83
C SER A 185 1.64 -8.23 -4.49
N ILE A 186 1.67 -7.08 -3.79
CA ILE A 186 1.33 -5.77 -4.35
C ILE A 186 2.23 -5.45 -5.56
N GLN A 187 3.55 -5.62 -5.40
CA GLN A 187 4.49 -5.30 -6.47
C GLN A 187 4.40 -6.30 -7.63
N ILE A 188 4.13 -7.58 -7.37
CA ILE A 188 3.87 -8.60 -8.39
C ILE A 188 2.63 -8.22 -9.19
N GLY A 189 1.54 -7.86 -8.53
CA GLY A 189 0.31 -7.43 -9.19
C GLY A 189 0.52 -6.16 -10.04
N ALA A 190 1.24 -5.17 -9.52
CA ALA A 190 1.62 -3.97 -10.27
C ALA A 190 2.53 -4.28 -11.47
N ALA A 191 3.48 -5.21 -11.32
CA ALA A 191 4.39 -5.61 -12.40
C ALA A 191 3.66 -6.38 -13.51
N ILE A 192 2.75 -7.29 -13.15
CA ILE A 192 1.88 -8.00 -14.11
C ILE A 192 1.02 -6.98 -14.87
N SER A 193 0.40 -6.05 -14.17
CA SER A 193 -0.36 -4.97 -14.82
C SER A 193 0.51 -4.14 -15.75
N LYS A 194 1.72 -3.74 -15.32
CA LYS A 194 2.64 -2.95 -16.15
C LYS A 194 3.05 -3.72 -17.42
N ALA A 195 3.27 -5.03 -17.32
CA ALA A 195 3.57 -5.87 -18.48
C ALA A 195 2.36 -5.92 -19.45
N TYR A 196 1.15 -6.10 -18.92
CA TYR A 196 -0.09 -6.12 -19.68
C TYR A 196 -0.34 -4.80 -20.42
N THR A 197 -0.23 -3.66 -19.73
CA THR A 197 -0.50 -2.35 -20.33
C THR A 197 0.55 -1.96 -21.38
N LYS A 198 1.81 -2.36 -21.18
CA LYS A 198 2.87 -2.18 -22.19
C LYS A 198 2.59 -2.99 -23.45
N TRP A 199 2.15 -4.23 -23.29
CA TRP A 199 1.79 -5.09 -24.41
C TRP A 199 0.60 -4.52 -25.20
N ARG A 200 -0.40 -3.97 -24.52
CA ARG A 200 -1.58 -3.33 -25.11
C ARG A 200 -1.37 -1.89 -25.59
N LYS A 201 -0.19 -1.31 -25.35
CA LYS A 201 0.19 0.07 -25.74
C LYS A 201 -0.77 1.14 -25.18
N HIS A 202 -1.19 0.99 -23.93
CA HIS A 202 -1.99 2.02 -23.25
C HIS A 202 -1.23 3.34 -23.07
N GLY A 203 -1.97 4.45 -23.06
CA GLY A 203 -1.42 5.75 -22.67
C GLY A 203 -1.12 5.84 -21.17
N ASP A 204 -0.31 6.82 -20.77
CA ASP A 204 0.24 6.95 -19.41
C ASP A 204 -0.81 6.94 -18.29
N LEU A 205 -1.92 7.67 -18.48
CA LEU A 205 -2.99 7.74 -17.49
C LEU A 205 -3.67 6.37 -17.27
N SER A 206 -4.07 5.70 -18.35
CA SER A 206 -4.68 4.36 -18.28
C SER A 206 -3.72 3.34 -17.69
N GLN A 207 -2.44 3.42 -18.05
CA GLN A 207 -1.41 2.58 -17.45
C GLN A 207 -1.31 2.77 -15.93
N ARG A 208 -1.30 4.01 -15.42
CA ARG A 208 -1.23 4.28 -13.97
C ARG A 208 -2.48 3.75 -13.24
N ILE A 209 -3.67 3.92 -13.81
CA ILE A 209 -4.93 3.41 -13.22
C ILE A 209 -4.90 1.87 -13.15
N LEU A 210 -4.52 1.21 -14.24
CA LEU A 210 -4.44 -0.26 -14.26
C LEU A 210 -3.31 -0.79 -13.37
N LEU A 211 -2.17 -0.11 -13.32
CA LEU A 211 -1.08 -0.46 -12.39
C LEU A 211 -1.54 -0.43 -10.93
N THR A 212 -2.35 0.57 -10.58
CA THR A 212 -3.01 0.66 -9.26
C THR A 212 -3.99 -0.48 -9.05
N SER A 213 -4.74 -0.85 -10.10
CA SER A 213 -5.69 -1.97 -10.06
C SER A 213 -4.95 -3.30 -9.83
N GLY A 214 -3.80 -3.49 -10.47
CA GLY A 214 -2.92 -4.64 -10.25
C GLY A 214 -2.32 -4.66 -8.84
N ALA A 215 -1.88 -3.52 -8.32
CA ALA A 215 -1.41 -3.39 -6.94
C ALA A 215 -2.49 -3.78 -5.92
N SER A 216 -3.72 -3.30 -6.14
CA SER A 216 -4.89 -3.60 -5.31
C SER A 216 -5.25 -5.09 -5.37
N ALA A 217 -5.29 -5.66 -6.58
CA ALA A 217 -5.50 -7.09 -6.81
C ALA A 217 -4.47 -7.98 -6.10
N GLY A 218 -3.19 -7.58 -6.15
CA GLY A 218 -2.10 -8.29 -5.48
C GLY A 218 -2.28 -8.36 -3.96
N LEU A 219 -2.66 -7.24 -3.32
CA LEU A 219 -2.98 -7.21 -1.89
C LEU A 219 -4.24 -8.02 -1.56
N SER A 220 -5.27 -7.89 -2.39
CA SER A 220 -6.54 -8.59 -2.20
C SER A 220 -6.37 -10.10 -2.18
N ALA A 221 -5.65 -10.67 -3.15
CA ALA A 221 -5.37 -12.10 -3.22
C ALA A 221 -4.45 -12.61 -2.09
N ALA A 222 -3.67 -11.73 -1.49
CA ALA A 222 -2.73 -12.10 -0.43
C ALA A 222 -3.40 -12.16 0.96
N PHE A 223 -4.43 -11.33 1.19
CA PHE A 223 -5.19 -11.28 2.44
C PHE A 223 -6.64 -11.75 2.38
N ASN A 224 -7.16 -12.09 1.20
CA ASN A 224 -8.60 -12.33 0.97
C ASN A 224 -9.46 -11.12 1.41
N ALA A 225 -8.99 -9.90 1.11
CA ALA A 225 -9.53 -8.65 1.66
C ALA A 225 -9.70 -7.58 0.55
N PRO A 226 -10.78 -7.65 -0.26
CA PRO A 226 -10.96 -6.81 -1.44
C PRO A 226 -11.34 -5.35 -1.15
N ILE A 227 -12.08 -5.06 -0.08
CA ILE A 227 -12.42 -3.67 0.24
C ILE A 227 -11.19 -2.99 0.84
N ALA A 228 -10.51 -3.69 1.75
CA ALA A 228 -9.30 -3.18 2.38
C ALA A 228 -8.18 -2.92 1.37
N SER A 229 -7.98 -3.80 0.40
CA SER A 229 -6.96 -3.61 -0.64
C SER A 229 -7.24 -2.41 -1.55
N THR A 230 -8.52 -2.11 -1.78
CA THR A 230 -8.96 -0.95 -2.55
C THR A 230 -8.74 0.34 -1.77
N LEU A 231 -9.06 0.34 -0.46
CA LEU A 231 -8.77 1.47 0.42
C LEU A 231 -7.28 1.72 0.55
N PHE A 232 -6.47 0.66 0.68
CA PHE A 232 -5.02 0.77 0.80
C PHE A 232 -4.40 1.53 -0.38
N VAL A 233 -4.77 1.17 -1.62
CA VAL A 233 -4.19 1.85 -2.79
C VAL A 233 -4.63 3.30 -2.92
N VAL A 234 -5.79 3.67 -2.37
CA VAL A 234 -6.30 5.02 -2.42
C VAL A 234 -5.73 5.89 -1.29
N GLU A 235 -5.68 5.35 -0.07
CA GLU A 235 -5.20 6.03 1.14
C GLU A 235 -3.67 6.10 1.19
N GLU A 236 -2.98 4.99 0.91
CA GLU A 236 -1.52 4.89 1.06
C GLU A 236 -0.78 5.14 -0.27
N VAL A 237 -1.23 4.53 -1.38
CA VAL A 237 -0.47 4.55 -2.63
C VAL A 237 -0.74 5.82 -3.46
N HIS A 238 -2.00 6.23 -3.61
CA HIS A 238 -2.38 7.45 -4.36
C HIS A 238 -2.49 8.70 -3.50
N LYS A 239 -2.82 8.55 -2.21
CA LYS A 239 -3.15 9.66 -1.29
C LYS A 239 -4.24 10.60 -1.83
N ASN A 240 -5.08 10.11 -2.75
CA ASN A 240 -6.18 10.87 -3.35
C ASN A 240 -7.34 9.94 -3.73
N ILE A 241 -8.54 10.29 -3.29
CA ILE A 241 -9.76 9.50 -3.53
C ILE A 241 -10.40 9.97 -4.84
N SER A 242 -10.15 9.24 -5.92
CA SER A 242 -10.80 9.47 -7.21
C SER A 242 -11.65 8.27 -7.62
N PRO A 243 -12.94 8.44 -7.99
CA PRO A 243 -13.77 7.36 -8.51
C PRO A 243 -13.17 6.66 -9.74
N PHE A 244 -12.34 7.36 -10.52
CA PHE A 244 -11.65 6.80 -11.70
C PHE A 244 -10.59 5.76 -11.35
N ILE A 245 -10.06 5.80 -10.12
CA ILE A 245 -9.10 4.83 -9.59
C ILE A 245 -9.84 3.77 -8.78
N LEU A 246 -10.79 4.22 -7.95
CA LEU A 246 -11.51 3.38 -7.00
C LEU A 246 -12.27 2.23 -7.70
N ILE A 247 -13.04 2.50 -8.74
CA ILE A 247 -13.90 1.49 -9.37
C ILE A 247 -13.07 0.39 -10.08
N PRO A 248 -12.09 0.71 -10.96
CA PRO A 248 -11.24 -0.32 -11.55
C PRO A 248 -10.44 -1.11 -10.51
N ALA A 249 -9.93 -0.45 -9.47
CA ALA A 249 -9.18 -1.12 -8.40
C ALA A 249 -10.05 -2.07 -7.57
N LEU A 250 -11.30 -1.68 -7.28
CA LEU A 250 -12.26 -2.52 -6.58
C LEU A 250 -12.62 -3.76 -7.41
N LEU A 251 -12.92 -3.58 -8.69
CA LEU A 251 -13.23 -4.70 -9.59
C LEU A 251 -12.04 -5.66 -9.73
N ALA A 252 -10.82 -5.11 -9.84
CA ALA A 252 -9.61 -5.91 -9.87
C ALA A 252 -9.39 -6.69 -8.57
N SER A 253 -9.59 -6.04 -7.42
CA SER A 253 -9.51 -6.67 -6.10
C SER A 253 -10.53 -7.79 -5.92
N ILE A 254 -11.80 -7.55 -6.23
CA ILE A 254 -12.86 -8.58 -6.16
C ILE A 254 -12.50 -9.77 -7.07
N SER A 255 -12.03 -9.50 -8.29
CA SER A 255 -11.63 -10.55 -9.23
C SER A 255 -10.46 -11.38 -8.70
N ALA A 256 -9.47 -10.73 -8.09
CA ALA A 256 -8.31 -11.40 -7.50
C ALA A 256 -8.65 -12.21 -6.25
N ASP A 257 -9.54 -11.68 -5.39
CA ASP A 257 -10.07 -12.39 -4.23
C ASP A 257 -10.87 -13.63 -4.64
N LEU A 258 -11.69 -13.54 -5.70
CA LEU A 258 -12.38 -14.70 -6.27
C LEU A 258 -11.39 -15.79 -6.73
N VAL A 259 -10.35 -15.40 -7.46
CA VAL A 259 -9.28 -16.33 -7.89
C VAL A 259 -8.59 -16.97 -6.69
N SER A 260 -8.28 -16.19 -5.64
CA SER A 260 -7.68 -16.71 -4.40
C SER A 260 -8.61 -17.70 -3.70
N LYS A 261 -9.89 -17.35 -3.54
CA LYS A 261 -10.91 -18.18 -2.86
C LYS A 261 -11.22 -19.48 -3.59
N TRP A 262 -11.12 -19.49 -4.92
CA TRP A 262 -11.23 -20.73 -5.69
C TRP A 262 -10.11 -21.72 -5.39
N VAL A 263 -8.91 -21.24 -5.08
CA VAL A 263 -7.74 -22.07 -4.80
C VAL A 263 -7.61 -22.42 -3.31
N PHE A 264 -7.81 -21.45 -2.42
CA PHE A 264 -7.59 -21.60 -0.97
C PHE A 264 -8.86 -21.79 -0.14
N GLY A 265 -10.04 -21.69 -0.76
CA GLY A 265 -11.33 -21.78 -0.08
C GLY A 265 -11.85 -20.43 0.45
N LEU A 266 -13.08 -20.45 0.96
CA LEU A 266 -13.82 -19.27 1.42
C LEU A 266 -13.47 -18.84 2.86
N THR A 267 -12.38 -19.34 3.43
CA THR A 267 -11.99 -19.01 4.80
C THR A 267 -11.25 -17.68 4.87
N PRO A 268 -11.51 -16.84 5.89
CA PRO A 268 -10.77 -15.61 6.13
C PRO A 268 -9.30 -15.93 6.47
N SER A 269 -8.40 -14.95 6.29
CA SER A 269 -6.97 -15.13 6.54
C SER A 269 -6.63 -15.33 8.01
N PHE A 270 -7.40 -14.72 8.91
CA PHE A 270 -7.38 -14.95 10.35
C PHE A 270 -8.77 -15.36 10.82
N ALA A 271 -9.07 -16.65 10.94
CA ALA A 271 -10.39 -17.12 11.38
C ALA A 271 -10.56 -17.00 12.93
N ILE A 272 -10.32 -15.81 13.47
CA ILE A 272 -10.41 -15.51 14.90
C ILE A 272 -11.88 -15.22 15.23
N LYS A 273 -12.45 -15.97 16.16
CA LYS A 273 -13.81 -15.71 16.64
C LYS A 273 -13.78 -14.68 17.77
N MET A 274 -14.58 -13.63 17.63
CA MET A 274 -14.83 -12.62 18.67
C MET A 274 -16.28 -12.78 19.12
N ASP A 275 -16.54 -13.77 19.97
CA ASP A 275 -17.90 -14.16 20.32
C ASP A 275 -18.56 -13.20 21.33
N GLN A 276 -17.76 -12.35 21.99
CA GLN A 276 -18.24 -11.34 22.93
C GLN A 276 -18.02 -9.90 22.42
N LEU A 277 -19.01 -9.04 22.67
CA LEU A 277 -18.88 -7.59 22.49
C LEU A 277 -18.20 -6.98 23.73
N LEU A 278 -17.29 -6.03 23.50
CA LEU A 278 -16.64 -5.30 24.59
C LEU A 278 -17.67 -4.48 25.39
N PRO A 279 -17.77 -4.65 26.72
CA PRO A 279 -18.62 -3.83 27.56
C PRO A 279 -18.28 -2.35 27.40
N GLN A 280 -19.29 -1.48 27.37
CA GLN A 280 -19.08 -0.02 27.24
C GLN A 280 -18.18 0.53 28.37
N SER A 281 -18.26 -0.06 29.56
CA SER A 281 -17.40 0.27 30.69
C SER A 281 -15.91 0.09 30.38
N SER A 282 -15.53 -0.82 29.47
CA SER A 282 -14.13 -1.12 29.13
C SER A 282 -13.56 -0.23 28.02
N TYR A 283 -14.31 0.74 27.50
CA TYR A 283 -13.87 1.57 26.37
C TYR A 283 -12.66 2.46 26.69
N TYR A 284 -12.42 2.79 27.96
CA TYR A 284 -11.21 3.50 28.35
C TYR A 284 -9.94 2.65 28.13
N LEU A 285 -10.02 1.33 28.30
CA LEU A 285 -8.91 0.40 28.02
C LEU A 285 -8.56 0.36 26.53
N ILE A 286 -9.57 0.52 25.67
CA ILE A 286 -9.42 0.58 24.20
C ILE A 286 -8.60 1.82 23.81
N ILE A 287 -8.85 2.98 24.45
CA ILE A 287 -8.06 4.19 24.24
C ILE A 287 -6.61 3.98 24.69
N ILE A 288 -6.40 3.41 25.89
CA ILE A 288 -5.06 3.12 26.41
C ILE A 288 -4.32 2.16 25.47
N LEU A 289 -4.98 1.11 24.98
CA LEU A 289 -4.43 0.19 24.00
C LEU A 289 -4.01 0.91 22.71
N GLY A 290 -4.80 1.86 22.23
CA GLY A 290 -4.44 2.71 21.09
C GLY A 290 -3.15 3.50 21.33
N LEU A 291 -2.96 4.05 22.53
CA LEU A 291 -1.71 4.73 22.89
C LEU A 291 -0.51 3.76 22.94
N VAL A 292 -0.69 2.60 23.57
CA VAL A 292 0.36 1.57 23.65
C VAL A 292 0.77 1.06 22.27
N THR A 293 -0.21 0.76 21.41
CA THR A 293 0.04 0.29 20.04
C THR A 293 0.74 1.37 19.19
N ALA A 294 0.45 2.65 19.40
CA ALA A 294 1.19 3.74 18.77
C ALA A 294 2.65 3.83 19.24
N LEU A 295 2.94 3.62 20.52
CA LEU A 295 4.31 3.58 21.01
C LEU A 295 5.09 2.42 20.39
N VAL A 296 4.49 1.22 20.31
CA VAL A 296 5.13 0.06 19.67
C VAL A 296 5.35 0.32 18.17
N GLY A 297 4.34 0.80 17.44
CA GLY A 297 4.43 1.06 16.00
C GLY A 297 5.45 2.15 15.63
N THR A 298 5.47 3.26 16.37
CA THR A 298 6.46 4.33 16.14
C THR A 298 7.88 3.89 16.48
N THR A 299 8.06 3.10 17.54
CA THR A 299 9.35 2.48 17.87
C THR A 299 9.80 1.54 16.75
N PHE A 300 8.90 0.71 16.22
CA PHE A 300 9.20 -0.16 15.09
C PHE A 300 9.69 0.62 13.87
N ASN A 301 9.02 1.72 13.49
CA ASN A 301 9.44 2.57 12.36
C ASN A 301 10.88 3.10 12.54
N GLN A 302 11.18 3.64 13.72
CA GLN A 302 12.49 4.21 14.01
C GLN A 302 13.59 3.14 14.00
N VAL A 303 13.34 2.00 14.64
CA VAL A 303 14.28 0.88 14.71
C VAL A 303 14.50 0.27 13.32
N LEU A 304 13.45 0.08 12.52
CA LEU A 304 13.54 -0.41 11.14
C LEU A 304 14.48 0.46 10.31
N LEU A 305 14.27 1.79 10.35
CA LEU A 305 15.09 2.74 9.60
C LEU A 305 16.52 2.81 10.13
N ALA A 306 16.73 2.64 11.44
CA ALA A 306 18.05 2.56 12.06
C ALA A 306 18.82 1.31 11.60
N PHE A 307 18.21 0.12 11.63
CA PHE A 307 18.80 -1.12 11.11
C PHE A 307 19.14 -0.99 9.63
N GLN A 308 18.23 -0.44 8.83
CA GLN A 308 18.49 -0.21 7.41
C GLN A 308 19.68 0.72 7.17
N ARG A 309 19.77 1.85 7.90
CA ARG A 309 20.94 2.76 7.84
C ARG A 309 22.23 2.06 8.24
N PHE A 310 22.20 1.35 9.36
CA PHE A 310 23.35 0.66 9.91
C PHE A 310 23.90 -0.39 8.93
N LEU A 311 23.03 -1.26 8.42
CA LEU A 311 23.43 -2.32 7.50
C LEU A 311 23.86 -1.78 6.14
N GLN A 312 23.20 -0.75 5.61
CA GLN A 312 23.62 -0.13 4.34
C GLN A 312 24.97 0.60 4.44
N LYS A 313 25.26 1.22 5.59
CA LYS A 313 26.53 1.91 5.84
C LYS A 313 27.70 0.95 5.97
N HIS A 314 27.56 -0.12 6.75
CA HIS A 314 28.66 -1.05 7.03
C HIS A 314 28.79 -2.16 5.98
N PHE A 315 27.70 -2.52 5.30
CA PHE A 315 27.66 -3.51 4.22
C PHE A 315 27.02 -2.90 2.97
N PRO A 316 27.74 -2.03 2.24
CA PRO A 316 27.19 -1.33 1.08
C PRO A 316 26.89 -2.27 -0.08
N ASN A 317 27.67 -3.35 -0.25
CA ASN A 317 27.42 -4.38 -1.24
C ASN A 317 26.17 -5.19 -0.86
N VAL A 318 25.12 -5.08 -1.68
CA VAL A 318 23.82 -5.74 -1.46
C VAL A 318 23.94 -7.26 -1.39
N VAL A 319 24.85 -7.87 -2.15
CA VAL A 319 25.03 -9.33 -2.17
C VAL A 319 25.59 -9.82 -0.84
N VAL A 320 26.64 -9.17 -0.36
CA VAL A 320 27.26 -9.50 0.93
C VAL A 320 26.28 -9.24 2.08
N ARG A 321 25.57 -8.10 2.04
CA ARG A 321 24.59 -7.74 3.06
C ARG A 321 23.46 -8.77 3.19
N ILE A 322 22.91 -9.24 2.07
CA ILE A 322 21.85 -10.26 2.08
C ILE A 322 22.41 -11.63 2.48
N ALA A 323 23.59 -12.04 1.98
CA ALA A 323 24.22 -13.29 2.38
C ALA A 323 24.48 -13.38 3.88
N LEU A 324 25.05 -12.33 4.49
CA LEU A 324 25.22 -12.24 5.95
C LEU A 324 23.87 -12.23 6.68
N GLY A 325 22.87 -11.56 6.09
CA GLY A 325 21.49 -11.60 6.54
C GLY A 325 20.97 -13.02 6.72
N PHE A 326 21.11 -13.85 5.68
CA PHE A 326 20.65 -15.25 5.68
C PHE A 326 21.38 -16.11 6.73
N LEU A 327 22.70 -15.95 6.85
CA LEU A 327 23.48 -16.68 7.85
C LEU A 327 23.06 -16.33 9.28
N LEU A 328 22.90 -15.04 9.57
CA LEU A 328 22.46 -14.58 10.89
C LEU A 328 21.01 -14.95 11.18
N THR A 329 20.12 -14.89 10.18
CA THR A 329 18.76 -15.44 10.28
C THR A 329 18.81 -16.92 10.64
N GLY A 330 19.68 -17.70 10.00
CA GLY A 330 19.92 -19.11 10.33
C GLY A 330 20.23 -19.33 11.79
N LEU A 331 21.18 -18.57 12.32
CA LEU A 331 21.57 -18.64 13.73
C LEU A 331 20.42 -18.25 14.67
N ILE A 332 19.72 -17.15 14.38
CA ILE A 332 18.64 -16.64 15.22
C ILE A 332 17.45 -17.60 15.24
N VAL A 333 17.05 -18.14 14.09
CA VAL A 333 15.93 -19.08 13.97
C VAL A 333 16.27 -20.41 14.63
N TRP A 334 17.50 -20.89 14.48
CA TRP A 334 17.94 -22.10 15.17
C TRP A 334 17.92 -21.94 16.70
N ALA A 335 18.34 -20.78 17.23
CA ALA A 335 18.30 -20.49 18.66
C ALA A 335 16.89 -20.18 19.19
N PHE A 336 16.06 -19.49 18.40
CA PHE A 336 14.72 -19.03 18.76
C PHE A 336 13.70 -19.31 17.65
N PRO A 337 13.22 -20.56 17.51
CA PRO A 337 12.32 -20.96 16.42
C PRO A 337 11.02 -20.16 16.35
N ALA A 338 10.51 -19.68 17.49
CA ALA A 338 9.31 -18.85 17.56
C ALA A 338 9.44 -17.51 16.79
N LEU A 339 10.65 -17.05 16.49
CA LEU A 339 10.84 -15.81 15.72
C LEU A 339 10.76 -16.02 14.21
N ALA A 340 10.80 -17.26 13.73
CA ALA A 340 10.85 -17.59 12.31
C ALA A 340 9.62 -17.12 11.53
N GLY A 341 9.83 -16.84 10.24
CA GLY A 341 8.78 -16.53 9.28
C GLY A 341 7.99 -15.27 9.62
N SER A 342 6.89 -15.03 8.91
CA SER A 342 6.07 -13.82 9.09
C SER A 342 5.35 -13.75 10.44
N GLY A 343 5.17 -14.88 11.12
CA GLY A 343 4.49 -14.99 12.42
C GLY A 343 2.98 -15.22 12.34
N HIS A 344 2.43 -15.58 11.16
CA HIS A 344 1.01 -15.92 11.02
C HIS A 344 0.54 -16.98 12.02
N ASP A 345 1.32 -18.07 12.15
CA ASP A 345 1.00 -19.18 13.07
C ASP A 345 1.09 -18.76 14.55
N LEU A 346 1.91 -17.76 14.90
CA LEU A 346 2.06 -17.29 16.29
C LEU A 346 0.75 -16.73 16.85
N VAL A 347 -0.08 -16.14 15.99
CA VAL A 347 -1.38 -15.59 16.39
C VAL A 347 -2.29 -16.71 16.91
N TYR A 348 -2.38 -17.82 16.17
CA TYR A 348 -3.21 -18.96 16.56
C TYR A 348 -2.63 -19.73 17.75
N GLN A 349 -1.32 -19.98 17.74
CA GLN A 349 -0.64 -20.68 18.85
C GLN A 349 -0.93 -20.00 20.20
N TYR A 350 -0.93 -18.67 20.21
CA TYR A 350 -1.21 -17.92 21.43
C TYR A 350 -2.71 -17.91 21.80
N LEU A 351 -3.62 -17.77 20.82
CA LEU A 351 -5.05 -17.82 21.10
C LEU A 351 -5.50 -19.20 21.61
N GLU A 352 -4.87 -20.28 21.14
CA GLU A 352 -5.14 -21.65 21.61
C GLU A 352 -4.49 -21.94 22.96
N MET A 353 -3.24 -21.53 23.15
CA MET A 353 -2.49 -21.72 24.40
C MET A 353 -1.80 -20.42 24.82
N PRO A 354 -2.44 -19.60 25.66
CA PRO A 354 -1.88 -18.35 26.12
C PRO A 354 -0.54 -18.54 26.83
N TRP A 355 0.48 -17.85 26.35
CA TRP A 355 1.82 -17.88 26.95
C TRP A 355 1.92 -16.97 28.16
N PRO A 356 2.84 -17.26 29.11
CA PRO A 356 3.12 -16.36 30.22
C PRO A 356 3.57 -14.96 29.74
N LEU A 357 3.19 -13.92 30.48
CA LEU A 357 3.49 -12.52 30.17
C LEU A 357 4.97 -12.26 29.81
N LYS A 358 5.90 -12.86 30.57
CA LYS A 358 7.34 -12.73 30.33
C LYS A 358 7.74 -13.22 28.94
N SER A 359 7.20 -14.36 28.52
CA SER A 359 7.47 -14.98 27.22
C SER A 359 6.89 -14.13 26.08
N LEU A 360 5.67 -13.59 26.26
CA LEU A 360 5.06 -12.67 25.30
C LEU A 360 5.88 -11.41 25.07
N ILE A 361 6.34 -10.77 26.15
CA ILE A 361 7.18 -9.56 26.06
C ILE A 361 8.48 -9.89 25.34
N LEU A 362 9.11 -11.03 25.66
CA LEU A 362 10.35 -11.46 25.02
C LEU A 362 10.14 -11.72 23.52
N VAL A 363 9.05 -12.39 23.13
CA VAL A 363 8.73 -12.66 21.72
C VAL A 363 8.35 -11.37 20.99
N LEU A 364 7.63 -10.44 21.61
CA LEU A 364 7.32 -9.13 21.02
C LEU A 364 8.60 -8.35 20.70
N ILE A 365 9.51 -8.21 21.66
CA ILE A 365 10.79 -7.52 21.47
C ILE A 365 11.65 -8.26 20.45
N GLY A 366 11.76 -9.58 20.57
CA GLY A 366 12.51 -10.42 19.64
C GLY A 366 11.99 -10.31 18.21
N LYS A 367 10.68 -10.35 18.01
CA LYS A 367 10.03 -10.25 16.69
C LYS A 367 10.22 -8.87 16.10
N LEU A 368 10.12 -7.80 16.90
CA LEU A 368 10.38 -6.43 16.48
C LEU A 368 11.82 -6.29 15.95
N LEU A 369 12.81 -6.65 16.77
CA LEU A 369 14.22 -6.54 16.41
C LEU A 369 14.58 -7.43 15.21
N PHE A 370 14.09 -8.67 15.19
CA PHE A 370 14.38 -9.62 14.12
C PHE A 370 13.75 -9.22 12.79
N THR A 371 12.53 -8.68 12.79
CA THR A 371 11.89 -8.13 11.59
C THR A 371 12.66 -6.91 11.08
N CYS A 372 13.07 -6.01 11.97
CA CYS A 372 13.89 -4.85 11.62
C CYS A 372 15.22 -5.25 10.99
N PHE A 373 15.89 -6.25 11.55
CA PHE A 373 17.10 -6.84 11.00
C PHE A 373 16.85 -7.44 9.61
N CYS A 374 15.88 -8.35 9.48
CA CYS A 374 15.58 -9.04 8.20
C CYS A 374 15.27 -8.04 7.10
N TYR A 375 14.41 -7.06 7.35
CA TYR A 375 14.06 -6.05 6.35
C TYR A 375 15.23 -5.11 6.04
N GLY A 376 16.04 -4.76 7.04
CA GLY A 376 17.22 -3.91 6.89
C GLY A 376 18.27 -4.50 5.93
N THR A 377 18.31 -5.83 5.75
CA THR A 377 19.20 -6.49 4.78
C THR A 377 18.91 -6.12 3.33
N SER A 378 17.72 -5.58 3.03
CA SER A 378 17.20 -5.31 1.66
C SER A 378 16.69 -6.57 0.93
N THR A 379 16.50 -7.67 1.63
CA THR A 379 15.90 -8.90 1.08
C THR A 379 14.47 -8.64 0.60
N PRO A 380 14.03 -9.23 -0.54
CA PRO A 380 12.64 -9.13 -0.98
C PRO A 380 11.65 -9.68 0.04
N GLY A 381 10.75 -8.81 0.54
CA GLY A 381 9.78 -9.18 1.57
C GLY A 381 9.11 -7.96 2.18
N GLY A 382 7.84 -8.09 2.57
CA GLY A 382 7.04 -7.02 3.15
C GLY A 382 7.13 -6.99 4.68
N ILE A 383 6.78 -5.85 5.28
CA ILE A 383 6.65 -5.70 6.74
C ILE A 383 5.20 -5.82 7.23
N PHE A 384 4.24 -5.84 6.31
CA PHE A 384 2.81 -5.72 6.60
C PHE A 384 2.31 -6.77 7.61
N LEU A 385 2.52 -8.05 7.32
CA LEU A 385 2.07 -9.14 8.20
C LEU A 385 2.86 -9.20 9.52
N PRO A 386 4.20 -9.07 9.55
CA PRO A 386 4.93 -8.90 10.81
C PRO A 386 4.40 -7.74 11.69
N THR A 387 3.97 -6.63 11.09
CA THR A 387 3.33 -5.52 11.81
C THR A 387 2.02 -5.92 12.46
N LEU A 388 1.17 -6.66 11.75
CA LEU A 388 -0.06 -7.23 12.33
C LEU A 388 0.27 -8.17 13.49
N VAL A 389 1.28 -9.03 13.35
CA VAL A 389 1.70 -9.96 14.41
C VAL A 389 2.24 -9.21 15.64
N MET A 390 3.02 -8.15 15.45
CA MET A 390 3.44 -7.28 16.56
C MET A 390 2.22 -6.62 17.24
N GLY A 391 1.19 -6.25 16.46
CA GLY A 391 -0.09 -5.78 17.01
C GLY A 391 -0.82 -6.83 17.82
N CYS A 392 -0.92 -8.07 17.33
CA CYS A 392 -1.47 -9.21 18.07
C CYS A 392 -0.75 -9.39 19.41
N LEU A 393 0.59 -9.45 19.39
CA LEU A 393 1.41 -9.61 20.60
C LEU A 393 1.26 -8.43 21.56
N THR A 394 1.14 -7.21 21.04
CA THR A 394 0.90 -6.00 21.85
C THR A 394 -0.47 -6.08 22.52
N GLY A 395 -1.52 -6.44 21.78
CA GLY A 395 -2.87 -6.63 22.32
C GLY A 395 -2.91 -7.72 23.39
N ALA A 396 -2.25 -8.85 23.16
CA ALA A 396 -2.10 -9.94 24.12
C ALA A 396 -1.38 -9.51 25.41
N VAL A 397 -0.27 -8.78 25.28
CA VAL A 397 0.47 -8.23 26.43
C VAL A 397 -0.41 -7.23 27.19
N SER A 398 -1.08 -6.33 26.50
CA SER A 398 -1.98 -5.35 27.13
C SER A 398 -3.13 -6.03 27.87
N PHE A 399 -3.75 -7.06 27.29
CA PHE A 399 -4.79 -7.85 27.97
C PHE A 399 -4.27 -8.44 29.28
N GLN A 400 -3.16 -9.18 29.23
CA GLN A 400 -2.59 -9.81 30.43
C GLN A 400 -2.20 -8.78 31.49
N VAL A 401 -1.66 -7.62 31.08
CA VAL A 401 -1.32 -6.54 32.02
C VAL A 401 -2.57 -5.93 32.65
N PHE A 402 -3.62 -5.68 31.88
CA PHE A 402 -4.87 -5.12 32.41
C PHE A 402 -5.57 -6.10 33.35
N SER A 403 -5.53 -7.40 33.05
CA SER A 403 -6.05 -8.48 33.92
C SER A 403 -5.36 -8.55 35.29
N LEU A 404 -4.19 -7.92 35.48
CA LEU A 404 -3.53 -7.84 36.81
C LEU A 404 -4.19 -6.79 37.73
N PHE A 405 -4.89 -5.82 37.15
CA PHE A 405 -5.47 -4.69 37.88
C PHE A 405 -7.00 -4.72 37.90
N ILE A 406 -7.61 -5.33 36.88
CA ILE A 406 -9.05 -5.39 36.67
C ILE A 406 -9.43 -6.82 36.31
N ASP A 407 -10.55 -7.31 36.83
CA ASP A 407 -11.10 -8.60 36.45
C ASP A 407 -11.70 -8.52 35.04
N LEU A 408 -10.96 -9.01 34.05
CA LEU A 408 -11.35 -9.04 32.65
C LEU A 408 -11.77 -10.45 32.26
N ASP A 409 -12.91 -10.55 31.57
CA ASP A 409 -13.36 -11.82 31.01
C ASP A 409 -12.28 -12.38 30.04
N PRO A 410 -11.78 -13.61 30.27
CA PRO A 410 -10.85 -14.30 29.38
C PRO A 410 -11.30 -14.34 27.91
N ASP A 411 -12.60 -14.36 27.64
CA ASP A 411 -13.17 -14.39 26.29
C ASP A 411 -12.88 -13.11 25.49
N LEU A 412 -12.52 -12.00 26.16
CA LEU A 412 -12.14 -10.74 25.52
C LEU A 412 -10.72 -10.74 24.94
N LEU A 413 -9.91 -11.80 25.18
CA LEU A 413 -8.54 -11.87 24.69
C LEU A 413 -8.46 -11.69 23.16
N ALA A 414 -9.34 -12.36 22.42
CA ALA A 414 -9.42 -12.26 20.96
C ALA A 414 -9.69 -10.82 20.51
N ASN A 415 -10.55 -10.09 21.23
CA ASN A 415 -10.86 -8.69 20.94
C ASN A 415 -9.62 -7.83 21.11
N PHE A 416 -8.88 -7.96 22.23
CA PHE A 416 -7.65 -7.19 22.45
C PHE A 416 -6.56 -7.50 21.41
N VAL A 417 -6.43 -8.75 20.99
CA VAL A 417 -5.52 -9.16 19.91
C VAL A 417 -5.87 -8.45 18.60
N VAL A 418 -7.14 -8.50 18.18
CA VAL A 418 -7.63 -7.89 16.94
C VAL A 418 -7.52 -6.37 16.98
N LEU A 419 -7.85 -5.74 18.11
CA LEU A 419 -7.64 -4.31 18.33
C LEU A 419 -6.16 -3.94 18.23
N GLY A 420 -5.28 -4.71 18.86
CA GLY A 420 -3.84 -4.52 18.79
C GLY A 420 -3.29 -4.58 17.36
N MET A 421 -3.77 -5.52 16.55
CA MET A 421 -3.45 -5.64 15.12
C MET A 421 -3.76 -4.34 14.37
N ALA A 422 -4.96 -3.78 14.54
CA ALA A 422 -5.37 -2.54 13.88
C ALA A 422 -4.57 -1.32 14.37
N GLY A 423 -4.32 -1.22 15.67
CA GLY A 423 -3.60 -0.09 16.28
C GLY A 423 -2.14 0.01 15.81
N VAL A 424 -1.39 -1.10 15.88
CA VAL A 424 0.02 -1.10 15.47
C VAL A 424 0.15 -0.87 13.97
N LEU A 425 -0.72 -1.50 13.16
CA LEU A 425 -0.71 -1.27 11.71
C LEU A 425 -0.98 0.20 11.37
N THR A 426 -1.96 0.82 12.05
CA THR A 426 -2.30 2.23 11.86
C THR A 426 -1.11 3.14 12.21
N ALA A 427 -0.44 2.89 13.33
CA ALA A 427 0.70 3.68 13.76
C ALA A 427 1.92 3.56 12.82
N VAL A 428 2.14 2.37 12.25
CA VAL A 428 3.26 2.09 11.35
C VAL A 428 3.03 2.69 9.96
N VAL A 429 1.85 2.44 9.38
CA VAL A 429 1.52 2.80 8.00
C VAL A 429 0.96 4.21 7.88
N ARG A 430 0.32 4.76 8.93
CA ARG A 430 -0.44 6.03 8.90
C ARG A 430 -1.73 5.98 8.08
N SER A 431 -2.33 4.79 7.97
CA SER A 431 -3.51 4.53 7.14
C SER A 431 -4.64 3.92 7.99
N PRO A 432 -5.38 4.75 8.76
CA PRO A 432 -6.39 4.27 9.71
C PRO A 432 -7.57 3.58 9.02
N LEU A 433 -8.10 4.11 7.90
CA LEU A 433 -9.28 3.50 7.25
C LEU A 433 -8.95 2.09 6.75
N THR A 434 -7.82 1.96 6.08
CA THR A 434 -7.32 0.68 5.60
C THR A 434 -7.07 -0.27 6.76
N SER A 435 -6.40 0.17 7.83
CA SER A 435 -6.06 -0.72 8.95
C SER A 435 -7.31 -1.29 9.63
N MET A 436 -8.34 -0.46 9.82
CA MET A 436 -9.62 -0.89 10.38
C MET A 436 -10.30 -1.94 9.50
N VAL A 437 -10.52 -1.60 8.22
CA VAL A 437 -11.27 -2.47 7.29
C VAL A 437 -10.49 -3.76 7.02
N LEU A 438 -9.17 -3.68 6.87
CA LEU A 438 -8.32 -4.84 6.62
C LEU A 438 -8.39 -5.87 7.74
N VAL A 439 -8.23 -5.42 8.99
CA VAL A 439 -8.26 -6.33 10.12
C VAL A 439 -9.64 -6.98 10.26
N LEU A 440 -10.73 -6.23 10.08
CA LEU A 440 -12.07 -6.77 10.16
C LEU A 440 -12.40 -7.74 9.01
N GLU A 441 -11.98 -7.45 7.78
CA GLU A 441 -12.12 -8.37 6.64
C GLU A 441 -11.30 -9.64 6.84
N MET A 442 -10.06 -9.51 7.33
CA MET A 442 -9.18 -10.65 7.59
C MET A 442 -9.68 -11.53 8.73
N VAL A 443 -10.44 -10.96 9.68
CA VAL A 443 -11.10 -11.69 10.77
C VAL A 443 -12.44 -12.30 10.34
N GLY A 444 -13.13 -11.65 9.39
CA GLY A 444 -14.44 -12.08 8.90
C GLY A 444 -15.61 -11.61 9.76
N SER A 445 -15.42 -10.59 10.60
CA SER A 445 -16.48 -10.00 11.44
C SER A 445 -16.39 -8.48 11.45
N LEU A 446 -17.53 -7.82 11.21
CA LEU A 446 -17.67 -6.36 11.27
C LEU A 446 -18.27 -5.87 12.61
N GLN A 447 -18.59 -6.77 13.54
CA GLN A 447 -19.32 -6.41 14.77
C GLN A 447 -18.53 -5.44 15.67
N ASN A 448 -17.19 -5.56 15.68
CA ASN A 448 -16.30 -4.75 16.51
C ASN A 448 -15.76 -3.49 15.79
N PHE A 449 -16.50 -2.95 14.82
CA PHE A 449 -16.05 -1.79 14.04
C PHE A 449 -15.73 -0.57 14.90
N LEU A 450 -16.60 -0.23 15.86
CA LEU A 450 -16.41 0.94 16.73
C LEU A 450 -15.17 0.82 17.63
N PRO A 451 -14.96 -0.27 18.40
CA PRO A 451 -13.71 -0.51 19.12
C PRO A 451 -12.44 -0.40 18.27
N VAL A 452 -12.46 -1.02 17.08
CA VAL A 452 -11.33 -0.99 16.15
C VAL A 452 -11.06 0.43 15.67
N ALA A 453 -12.10 1.22 15.43
CA ALA A 453 -11.96 2.62 15.05
C ALA A 453 -11.37 3.50 16.14
N ILE A 454 -11.77 3.30 17.39
CA ILE A 454 -11.22 4.05 18.52
C ILE A 454 -9.70 3.77 18.64
N VAL A 455 -9.28 2.51 18.60
CA VAL A 455 -7.85 2.14 18.66
C VAL A 455 -7.07 2.69 17.48
N ALA A 456 -7.59 2.56 16.25
CA ALA A 456 -6.91 3.07 15.07
C ALA A 456 -6.72 4.60 15.13
N ILE A 457 -7.77 5.35 15.46
CA ILE A 457 -7.70 6.82 15.51
C ILE A 457 -6.82 7.30 16.66
N THR A 458 -6.91 6.70 17.83
CA THR A 458 -6.03 7.07 18.97
C THR A 458 -4.56 6.76 18.67
N ALA A 459 -4.28 5.61 18.04
CA ALA A 459 -2.94 5.27 17.59
C ALA A 459 -2.41 6.26 16.52
N TYR A 460 -3.25 6.61 15.55
CA TYR A 460 -2.96 7.62 14.53
C TYR A 460 -2.60 8.98 15.18
N LEU A 461 -3.45 9.49 16.07
CA LEU A 461 -3.26 10.80 16.68
C LEU A 461 -1.98 10.85 17.52
N LEU A 462 -1.70 9.83 18.33
CA LEU A 462 -0.47 9.81 19.13
C LEU A 462 0.77 9.72 18.23
N ALA A 463 0.76 8.84 17.23
CA ALA A 463 1.90 8.71 16.34
C ALA A 463 2.14 10.01 15.54
N GLU A 464 1.10 10.82 15.29
CA GLU A 464 1.20 12.13 14.62
C GLU A 464 1.80 13.17 15.57
N ALA A 465 1.35 13.18 16.82
CA ALA A 465 1.90 14.02 17.88
C ALA A 465 3.39 13.73 18.14
N LEU A 466 3.80 12.46 18.01
CA LEU A 466 5.21 12.05 18.10
C LEU A 466 6.06 12.44 16.87
N LYS A 467 5.44 13.00 15.81
CA LYS A 467 6.09 13.45 14.58
C LYS A 467 6.92 12.36 13.88
N VAL A 468 6.48 11.11 13.98
CA VAL A 468 7.11 9.98 13.27
C VAL A 468 6.44 9.82 11.91
N ALA A 469 7.22 10.00 10.85
CA ALA A 469 6.73 9.86 9.48
C ALA A 469 6.19 8.45 9.19
N PRO A 470 5.22 8.32 8.27
CA PRO A 470 4.74 7.02 7.78
C PRO A 470 5.90 6.17 7.25
N ILE A 471 5.83 4.86 7.48
CA ILE A 471 6.97 4.00 7.15
C ILE A 471 7.24 3.89 5.66
N TYR A 472 6.20 3.79 4.83
CA TYR A 472 6.38 3.64 3.38
C TYR A 472 6.84 4.95 2.74
N ASP A 473 6.41 6.10 3.26
CA ASP A 473 6.95 7.41 2.87
C ASP A 473 8.44 7.53 3.22
N SER A 474 8.81 7.16 4.45
CA SER A 474 10.21 7.20 4.88
C SER A 474 11.09 6.26 4.05
N LEU A 475 10.56 5.10 3.64
CA LEU A 475 11.25 4.17 2.76
C LEU A 475 11.31 4.68 1.32
N TYR A 476 10.26 5.34 0.86
CA TYR A 476 10.19 5.99 -0.45
C TYR A 476 11.24 7.09 -0.58
N ASP A 477 11.29 8.02 0.37
CA ASP A 477 12.18 9.18 0.36
C ASP A 477 13.67 8.78 0.37
N ARG A 478 13.97 7.59 0.89
CA ARG A 478 15.34 7.05 0.87
C ARG A 478 15.72 6.40 -0.45
N MET A 479 14.75 6.05 -1.29
CA MET A 479 14.95 5.47 -2.61
C MET A 479 14.82 6.49 -3.74
N ARG A 480 14.06 7.57 -3.54
CA ARG A 480 13.88 8.60 -4.57
C ARG A 480 15.24 9.22 -4.95
N PRO A 481 15.50 9.48 -6.24
CA PRO A 481 16.64 10.30 -6.63
C PRO A 481 16.51 11.66 -5.94
N LEU A 482 17.58 12.18 -5.34
CA LEU A 482 17.57 13.55 -4.83
C LEU A 482 17.21 14.48 -6.00
N PRO A 483 16.20 15.36 -5.85
CA PRO A 483 15.89 16.31 -6.91
C PRO A 483 17.15 17.10 -7.23
N GLN A 484 17.57 17.05 -8.50
CA GLN A 484 18.58 17.96 -9.01
C GLN A 484 17.99 19.37 -8.93
N ASP A 485 18.40 20.12 -7.91
CA ASP A 485 18.32 21.58 -7.84
C ASP A 485 16.97 22.25 -7.55
N HIS A 486 16.07 21.59 -6.83
CA HIS A 486 14.95 22.28 -6.18
C HIS A 486 15.04 22.09 -4.67
N LYS A 487 15.64 23.08 -3.97
CA LYS A 487 15.41 23.24 -2.53
C LYS A 487 13.89 23.26 -2.34
N GLU A 488 13.33 22.26 -1.67
CA GLU A 488 11.93 22.22 -1.26
C GLU A 488 11.67 23.46 -0.38
N LYS A 489 11.30 24.58 -1.01
CA LYS A 489 10.88 25.78 -0.30
C LYS A 489 9.43 25.56 0.12
N GLU A 490 9.16 25.51 1.42
CA GLU A 490 7.79 25.39 1.92
C GLU A 490 6.90 26.48 1.30
N ALA A 491 5.84 26.07 0.60
CA ALA A 491 4.89 26.99 0.00
C ALA A 491 4.01 27.62 1.09
N ALA A 492 3.76 28.92 0.95
CA ALA A 492 2.87 29.71 1.76
C ALA A 492 1.80 30.33 0.85
N ILE A 493 0.53 30.21 1.27
CA ILE A 493 -0.62 30.75 0.55
C ILE A 493 -1.08 32.03 1.25
N LEU A 494 -1.34 33.07 0.46
CA LEU A 494 -1.86 34.35 0.89
C LEU A 494 -3.14 34.66 0.14
N GLU A 495 -4.15 35.13 0.85
CA GLU A 495 -5.31 35.77 0.25
C GLU A 495 -5.14 37.28 0.29
N PHE A 496 -5.36 37.94 -0.84
CA PHE A 496 -5.31 39.40 -0.95
C PHE A 496 -6.55 39.90 -1.67
N ASP A 497 -7.38 40.67 -0.95
CA ASP A 497 -8.51 41.38 -1.55
C ASP A 497 -8.00 42.67 -2.19
N VAL A 498 -8.28 42.87 -3.48
CA VAL A 498 -7.86 44.05 -4.25
C VAL A 498 -8.77 45.25 -3.91
N PRO A 499 -8.25 46.28 -3.22
CA PRO A 499 -9.05 47.46 -2.87
C PRO A 499 -9.50 48.25 -4.11
N LEU A 500 -10.55 49.07 -3.97
CA LEU A 500 -11.07 49.93 -5.04
C LEU A 500 -10.03 50.94 -5.57
N THR A 501 -9.08 51.35 -4.73
CA THR A 501 -8.02 52.29 -5.08
C THR A 501 -6.80 51.62 -5.72
N SER A 502 -6.68 50.30 -5.64
CA SER A 502 -5.44 49.60 -5.96
C SER A 502 -4.94 49.82 -7.38
N SER A 503 -3.65 50.10 -7.49
CA SER A 503 -2.92 50.16 -8.77
C SER A 503 -2.82 48.82 -9.53
N LEU A 504 -3.31 47.72 -8.95
CA LEU A 504 -3.45 46.42 -9.61
C LEU A 504 -4.76 46.29 -10.39
N ALA A 505 -5.79 47.06 -10.05
CA ALA A 505 -7.08 46.99 -10.73
C ALA A 505 -6.93 47.52 -12.17
N GLY A 506 -7.42 46.76 -13.15
CA GLY A 506 -7.34 47.08 -14.58
C GLY A 506 -6.08 46.60 -15.29
N LYS A 507 -5.08 46.07 -14.57
CA LYS A 507 -3.87 45.50 -15.19
C LYS A 507 -4.04 44.03 -15.55
N LYS A 508 -3.42 43.59 -16.65
CA LYS A 508 -3.30 42.16 -16.96
C LYS A 508 -2.20 41.54 -16.13
N LEU A 509 -2.35 40.26 -15.83
CA LEU A 509 -1.34 39.49 -15.10
C LEU A 509 0.03 39.44 -15.80
N ALA A 510 0.05 39.39 -17.14
CA ALA A 510 1.29 39.45 -17.91
C ALA A 510 2.02 40.80 -17.81
N ASP A 511 1.32 41.86 -17.45
CA ASP A 511 1.87 43.22 -17.35
C ASP A 511 2.38 43.53 -15.93
N LEU A 512 2.26 42.56 -15.00
CA LEU A 512 2.78 42.68 -13.65
C LEU A 512 4.20 42.11 -13.59
N ASP A 513 5.14 42.93 -13.12
CA ASP A 513 6.52 42.52 -12.86
C ASP A 513 6.60 41.75 -11.52
N LEU A 514 6.02 40.55 -11.51
CA LEU A 514 6.03 39.67 -10.36
C LEU A 514 7.35 38.88 -10.31
N PRO A 515 8.02 38.81 -9.15
CA PRO A 515 9.14 37.89 -8.93
C PRO A 515 8.78 36.45 -9.32
N GLN A 516 9.77 35.68 -9.80
CA GLN A 516 9.58 34.30 -10.27
C GLN A 516 9.03 33.36 -9.18
N GLU A 517 9.20 33.74 -7.91
CA GLU A 517 8.75 32.98 -6.75
C GLU A 517 7.29 33.26 -6.34
N ILE A 518 6.58 34.15 -7.05
CA ILE A 518 5.18 34.52 -6.76
C ILE A 518 4.26 34.01 -7.87
N LEU A 519 3.33 33.13 -7.51
CA LEU A 519 2.30 32.60 -8.40
C LEU A 519 0.92 33.05 -7.94
N ILE A 520 0.17 33.74 -8.81
CA ILE A 520 -1.27 33.96 -8.58
C ILE A 520 -2.00 32.71 -9.06
N ALA A 521 -2.47 31.87 -8.13
CA ALA A 521 -3.05 30.56 -8.43
C ALA A 521 -4.55 30.63 -8.78
N SER A 522 -5.29 31.58 -8.21
CA SER A 522 -6.71 31.79 -8.49
C SER A 522 -7.10 33.25 -8.28
N ILE A 523 -8.06 33.73 -9.09
CA ILE A 523 -8.76 35.00 -8.89
C ILE A 523 -10.21 34.69 -8.56
N VAL A 524 -10.66 35.04 -7.36
CA VAL A 524 -12.07 34.90 -6.96
C VAL A 524 -12.78 36.23 -7.19
N ARG A 525 -13.74 36.24 -8.10
CA ARG A 525 -14.57 37.40 -8.44
C ARG A 525 -16.00 37.12 -8.02
N GLY A 526 -16.42 37.70 -6.91
CA GLY A 526 -17.71 37.39 -6.29
C GLY A 526 -17.77 35.92 -5.85
N ARG A 527 -18.60 35.11 -6.52
CA ARG A 527 -18.73 33.66 -6.26
C ARG A 527 -18.00 32.77 -7.26
N ALA A 528 -17.41 33.34 -8.32
CA ALA A 528 -16.71 32.59 -9.35
C ALA A 528 -15.20 32.56 -9.06
N SER A 529 -14.60 31.38 -9.11
CA SER A 529 -13.13 31.22 -9.12
C SER A 529 -12.67 31.09 -10.57
N LEU A 530 -11.70 31.92 -10.95
CA LEU A 530 -11.12 31.98 -12.28
C LEU A 530 -9.68 31.49 -12.22
N VAL A 531 -9.31 30.60 -13.13
CA VAL A 531 -7.91 30.20 -13.34
C VAL A 531 -7.22 31.32 -14.13
N PRO A 532 -6.25 32.04 -13.54
CA PRO A 532 -5.61 33.18 -14.18
C PRO A 532 -4.74 32.73 -15.34
N LYS A 533 -4.82 33.47 -16.46
CA LYS A 533 -3.88 33.40 -17.59
C LYS A 533 -3.16 34.73 -17.69
N GLY A 534 -2.05 34.81 -18.44
CA GLY A 534 -1.34 36.08 -18.65
C GLY A 534 -2.24 37.22 -19.17
N ALA A 535 -3.25 36.90 -19.98
CA ALA A 535 -4.22 37.87 -20.50
C ALA A 535 -5.33 38.27 -19.50
N THR A 536 -5.43 37.61 -18.34
CA THR A 536 -6.50 37.84 -17.37
C THR A 536 -6.26 39.17 -16.64
N THR A 537 -7.25 40.05 -16.68
CA THR A 537 -7.24 41.36 -16.01
C THR A 537 -7.78 41.27 -14.59
N ILE A 538 -7.03 41.83 -13.64
CA ILE A 538 -7.44 41.96 -12.24
C ILE A 538 -8.46 43.10 -12.12
N GLN A 539 -9.55 42.88 -11.39
CA GLN A 539 -10.58 43.87 -11.12
C GLN A 539 -10.59 44.27 -9.65
N ALA A 540 -11.10 45.47 -9.36
CA ALA A 540 -11.36 45.88 -7.99
C ALA A 540 -12.34 44.89 -7.32
N LYS A 541 -12.12 44.58 -6.04
CA LYS A 541 -12.81 43.55 -5.25
C LYS A 541 -12.54 42.11 -5.66
N ASP A 542 -11.63 41.85 -6.60
CA ASP A 542 -11.12 40.51 -6.79
C ASP A 542 -10.35 40.07 -5.54
N ARG A 543 -10.46 38.79 -5.19
CA ARG A 543 -9.59 38.16 -4.20
C ARG A 543 -8.56 37.29 -4.91
N LEU A 544 -7.29 37.62 -4.74
CA LEU A 544 -6.17 36.91 -5.31
C LEU A 544 -5.68 35.86 -4.31
N LEU A 545 -5.59 34.60 -4.77
CA LEU A 545 -4.94 33.54 -4.02
C LEU A 545 -3.51 33.39 -4.53
N ILE A 546 -2.56 33.86 -3.73
CA ILE A 546 -1.15 34.00 -4.07
C ILE A 546 -0.37 32.88 -3.38
N VAL A 547 0.41 32.14 -4.14
CA VAL A 547 1.33 31.11 -3.67
C VAL A 547 2.75 31.65 -3.78
N THR A 548 3.49 31.61 -2.68
CA THR A 548 4.89 32.03 -2.61
C THR A 548 5.66 31.09 -1.69
N SER A 549 6.99 31.17 -1.64
CA SER A 549 7.76 30.45 -0.61
C SER A 549 7.71 31.16 0.75
N LYS A 550 7.83 30.41 1.86
CA LYS A 550 7.91 31.01 3.22
C LYS A 550 9.02 32.04 3.36
N ASP A 551 10.18 31.81 2.74
CA ASP A 551 11.32 32.74 2.75
C ASP A 551 10.99 34.11 2.14
N HIS A 552 10.09 34.14 1.15
CA HIS A 552 9.67 35.35 0.44
C HIS A 552 8.29 35.87 0.89
N LEU A 553 7.69 35.29 1.93
CA LEU A 553 6.37 35.65 2.43
C LEU A 553 6.28 37.11 2.88
N ALA A 554 7.28 37.58 3.61
CA ALA A 554 7.32 38.96 4.11
C ALA A 554 7.44 39.98 2.97
N ALA A 555 8.28 39.70 1.97
CA ALA A 555 8.44 40.53 0.78
C ALA A 555 7.16 40.55 -0.07
N THR A 556 6.52 39.40 -0.25
CA THR A 556 5.25 39.27 -0.97
C THR A 556 4.14 40.08 -0.29
N LYS A 557 3.99 39.98 1.03
CA LYS A 557 3.02 40.80 1.79
C LYS A 557 3.28 42.30 1.63
N LYS A 558 4.56 42.72 1.59
CA LYS A 558 4.93 44.12 1.42
C LYS A 558 4.54 44.63 0.02
N LEU A 559 4.88 43.89 -1.03
CA LEU A 559 4.57 44.25 -2.42
C LEU A 559 3.07 44.45 -2.66
N PHE A 560 2.23 43.51 -2.23
CA PHE A 560 0.78 43.64 -2.40
C PHE A 560 0.15 44.71 -1.48
N ARG A 561 0.73 44.97 -0.30
CA ARG A 561 0.30 46.09 0.57
C ARG A 561 0.65 47.46 -0.02
N GLU A 562 1.79 47.61 -0.68
CA GLU A 562 2.17 48.85 -1.37
C GLU A 562 1.26 49.10 -2.57
N ALA A 563 0.91 48.04 -3.30
CA ALA A 563 -0.03 48.11 -4.41
C ALA A 563 -1.50 48.40 -3.99
N ALA A 564 -1.82 48.27 -2.70
CA ALA A 564 -3.11 48.66 -2.12
C ALA A 564 -3.18 50.13 -1.65
N LYS A 565 -2.04 50.79 -1.43
CA LYS A 565 -1.96 52.15 -0.85
C LYS A 565 -1.94 53.28 -1.88
N THR A 566 -1.74 52.94 -3.14
CA THR A 566 -1.99 53.80 -4.31
C THR A 566 -3.42 53.57 -4.75
#